data_AF-A0A519E5S7-F1
#
_entry.id   AF-A0A519E5S7-F1
#
_cell.length_a   1.000
_cell.length_b   1.000
_cell.length_c   1.000
_cell.angle_alpha   90.00
_cell.angle_beta   90.00
_cell.angle_gamma   90.00
#
_symmetry.space_group_name_H-M   'P 1'
#
loop_
_entity.id
_entity.type
_entity.pdbx_description
1 polymer ?
#
loop_
_entity_poly.entity_id
_entity_poly.type
_entity_poly.pdbx_seq_one_letter_code
_entity_poly.pdbx_strand_id
1 'polypeptide(L)' 'VYESRAHRDEVNDKVMRDPRMADMMKPESMVFDGKRMVYGGFEMIVDL' A
#
# COMPACT_ATOMS: atom_id res chain seq x y z
N VAL A 1 -8.67 2.71 -8.10
CA VAL A 1 -7.60 2.99 -9.09
C VAL A 1 -7.03 4.36 -8.75
N TYR A 2 -5.70 4.52 -8.75
CA TYR A 2 -5.07 5.84 -8.53
C TYR A 2 -5.09 6.63 -9.84
N GLU A 3 -5.27 7.95 -9.77
CA GLU A 3 -5.31 8.83 -10.95
C GLU A 3 -4.01 8.81 -11.77
N SER A 4 -2.87 8.66 -11.09
CA SER A 4 -1.56 8.54 -11.71
C SER A 4 -0.59 7.83 -10.79
N ARG A 5 0.58 7.42 -11.31
CA ARG A 5 1.67 6.89 -10.50
C ARG A 5 2.14 7.90 -9.44
N ALA A 6 2.27 9.17 -9.79
CA ALA A 6 2.68 10.21 -8.85
C ALA A 6 1.68 10.35 -7.70
N HIS A 7 0.38 10.34 -8.01
CA HIS A 7 -0.67 10.34 -7.00
C HIS A 7 -0.61 9.09 -6.11
N ARG A 8 -0.39 7.91 -6.71
CA ARG A 8 -0.19 6.66 -5.97
C ARG A 8 0.97 6.77 -5.00
N ASP A 9 2.11 7.28 -5.45
CA ASP A 9 3.31 7.37 -4.62
C ASP A 9 3.10 8.35 -3.44
N GLU A 10 2.47 9.50 -3.69
CA GLU A 10 2.09 10.45 -2.63
C GLU A 10 1.14 9.82 -1.59
N VAL A 11 0.13 9.07 -2.03
CA VAL A 11 -0.81 8.41 -1.12
C VAL A 11 -0.10 7.35 -0.29
N ASN A 12 0.77 6.54 -0.88
CA ASN A 12 1.50 5.52 -0.13
C ASN A 12 2.46 6.14 0.90
N ASP A 13 3.13 7.23 0.55
CA ASP A 13 3.94 8.00 1.50
C ASP A 13 3.12 8.50 2.70
N LYS A 14 1.90 8.99 2.46
CA LYS A 14 0.99 9.42 3.52
C LYS A 14 0.55 8.25 4.41
N VAL A 15 0.18 7.13 3.81
CA VAL A 15 -0.24 5.91 4.54
C VAL A 15 0.88 5.39 5.43
N MET A 16 2.12 5.36 4.93
CA MET A 16 3.28 4.89 5.70
C MET A 16 3.62 5.81 6.88
N ARG A 17 3.26 7.09 6.80
CA ARG A 17 3.47 8.09 7.88
C ARG A 17 2.26 8.25 8.79
N ASP A 18 1.15 7.58 8.50
CA ASP A 18 -0.09 7.76 9.24
C ASP A 18 -0.01 7.05 10.60
N PRO A 19 -0.19 7.77 11.73
CA PRO A 19 -0.13 7.16 13.06
C PRO A 19 -1.21 6.11 13.28
N ARG A 20 -2.32 6.13 12.53
CA ARG A 20 -3.38 5.11 12.59
C ARG A 20 -2.91 3.75 12.07
N MET A 21 -1.88 3.73 11.22
CA MET A 21 -1.31 2.49 10.65
C MET A 21 -0.26 1.87 11.57
N ALA A 22 0.27 2.60 12.55
CA ALA A 22 1.38 2.17 13.39
C ALA A 22 1.09 0.88 14.16
N ASP A 23 -0.14 0.70 14.64
CA ASP A 23 -0.54 -0.50 15.39
C ASP A 23 -0.77 -1.72 14.49
N MET A 24 -1.16 -1.52 13.23
CA MET A 24 -1.43 -2.60 12.26
C MET A 24 -0.18 -3.03 11.47
N MET A 25 0.85 -2.18 11.45
CA MET A 25 2.13 -2.46 10.80
C MET A 25 3.11 -3.20 11.73
N LYS A 26 2.71 -3.50 12.96
CA LYS A 26 3.51 -4.30 13.90
C LYS A 26 3.49 -5.77 13.45
N PRO A 27 4.64 -6.45 13.34
CA PRO A 27 4.70 -7.85 12.92
C PRO A 27 3.77 -8.78 13.72
N GLU A 28 3.54 -8.48 14.99
CA GLU A 28 2.71 -9.25 15.92
C GLU A 28 1.20 -9.06 15.67
N SER A 29 0.81 -7.93 15.07
CA SER A 29 -0.57 -7.60 14.71
C SER A 29 -0.96 -8.06 13.31
N MET A 30 0.01 -8.44 12.48
CA MET A 30 -0.24 -8.89 11.12
C MET A 30 -0.78 -10.33 11.12
N VAL A 31 -1.98 -10.51 10.58
CA VAL A 31 -2.62 -11.84 10.45
C VAL A 31 -2.04 -12.69 9.32
N PHE A 32 -1.04 -12.18 8.60
CA PHE A 32 -0.34 -12.85 7.51
C PHE A 32 1.15 -12.51 7.55
N ASP A 33 1.97 -13.35 6.93
CA ASP A 33 3.42 -13.12 6.85
C ASP A 33 3.76 -12.04 5.83
N GLY A 34 4.00 -10.82 6.31
CA GLY A 34 4.40 -9.68 5.49
C GLY A 34 5.66 -9.91 4.66
N LYS A 35 6.56 -10.84 5.04
CA LYS A 35 7.77 -11.16 4.25
C LYS A 35 7.44 -11.90 2.96
N ARG A 36 6.32 -12.63 2.93
CA ARG A 36 5.83 -13.36 1.75
C ARG A 36 4.83 -12.56 0.92
N MET A 37 4.46 -11.36 1.38
CA MET A 37 3.57 -10.48 0.63
C MET A 37 4.30 -9.90 -0.58
N VAL A 38 3.75 -10.16 -1.77
CA VAL A 38 4.22 -9.56 -3.02
C VAL A 38 3.24 -8.45 -3.40
N TYR A 39 3.73 -7.22 -3.56
CA TYR A 39 2.93 -6.08 -4.01
C TYR A 39 3.68 -5.36 -5.14
N GLY A 40 2.92 -4.80 -6.10
CA GLY A 40 3.46 -4.01 -7.20
C GLY A 40 2.44 -2.99 -7.71
N GLY A 41 2.93 -1.94 -8.37
CA GLY A 41 2.10 -0.99 -9.10
C GLY A 41 1.97 -1.41 -10.56
N PHE A 42 0.75 -1.39 -11.09
CA PHE A 42 0.44 -1.75 -12.47
C PHE A 42 -0.34 -0.63 -13.15
N GLU A 43 -0.05 -0.40 -14.43
CA GLU A 43 -0.83 0.50 -15.27
C GLU A 43 -2.01 -0.27 -15.89
N MET A 44 -3.18 0.36 -15.88
CA MET A 44 -4.39 -0.22 -16.48
C MET A 44 -4.33 -0.08 -17.99
N ILE A 45 -4.35 -1.20 -18.71
CA ILE A 45 -4.35 -1.23 -20.19
C ILE A 45 -5.79 -1.35 -20.75
N VAL A 46 -6.71 -1.92 -19.97
CA VAL A 46 -8.14 -2.07 -20.31
C VAL A 46 -8.96 -1.63 -19.11
N ASP A 47 -9.97 -0.80 -19.34
CA ASP A 47 -10.97 -0.37 -18.36
C ASP A 47 -12.38 -0.58 -18.94
N LEU A 48 -13.37 -0.92 -18.12
CA LEU A 48 -14.74 -1.31 -18.52
C LEU A 48 -15.79 -0.28 -18.08
#